data_AF-T1CDH0-F1
#
_entry.id   AF-T1CDH0-F1
#
_cell.length_a   1.000
_cell.length_b   1.000
_cell.length_c   1.000
_cell.angle_alpha   90.00
_cell.angle_beta   90.00
_cell.angle_gamma   90.00
#
_symmetry.space_group_name_H-M   'P 1'
#
loop_
_entity.id
_entity.type
_entity.pdbx_description
1 polymer ?
#
loop_
_entity_poly.entity_id
_entity_poly.type
_entity_poly.pdbx_seq_one_letter_code
_entity_poly.pdbx_strand_id
1 'polypeptide(L)'
;MITEDLNVSGMMKNHNLARSISDAGWSSFFTMLKTKALSRGKNIIEIGTFDPSSRMCSGCGHIYALKLSERTWTCPRCNTTHDREWNASINIKRFGLIKTGVPTDSGELTPVDTVTSTLSLLEKEGIKQVKWLKQEAHVL
;
A
#
# COMPACT_ATOMS: atom_id res chain seq x y z
N MET A 1 -3.72 -6.35 1.79
CA MET A 1 -4.06 -5.56 0.58
C MET A 1 -3.58 -4.14 0.82
N ILE A 2 -3.02 -3.48 -0.19
CA ILE A 2 -2.55 -2.09 -0.08
C ILE A 2 -3.36 -1.25 -1.07
N THR A 3 -3.88 -0.10 -0.63
CA THR A 3 -4.67 0.84 -1.44
C THR A 3 -4.26 2.27 -1.13
N GLU A 4 -4.60 3.21 -2.00
CA GLU A 4 -4.53 4.64 -1.69
C GLU A 4 -5.65 5.03 -0.73
N ASP A 5 -5.34 5.94 0.19
CA ASP A 5 -6.36 6.64 0.97
C ASP A 5 -7.08 7.66 0.07
N LEU A 6 -8.27 7.28 -0.41
CA LEU A 6 -9.10 8.14 -1.24
C LEU A 6 -10.02 8.98 -0.37
N ASN A 7 -9.77 10.29 -0.33
CA ASN A 7 -10.66 11.25 0.31
C ASN A 7 -11.91 11.49 -0.54
N VAL A 8 -12.84 10.52 -0.53
CA VAL A 8 -14.07 10.56 -1.35
C VAL A 8 -14.91 11.80 -1.03
N SER A 9 -15.03 12.16 0.26
CA SER A 9 -15.78 13.36 0.65
C SER A 9 -15.15 14.66 0.12
N GLY A 10 -13.81 14.73 0.06
CA GLY A 10 -13.08 15.81 -0.57
C GLY A 10 -13.29 15.85 -2.09
N MET A 11 -13.24 14.70 -2.77
CA MET A 11 -13.45 14.63 -4.21
C MET A 11 -14.88 15.01 -4.62
N MET A 12 -15.88 14.71 -3.77
CA MET A 12 -17.27 15.12 -3.96
C MET A 12 -17.47 16.64 -3.95
N LYS A 13 -16.52 17.42 -3.43
CA LYS A 13 -16.57 18.90 -3.49
C LYS A 13 -16.20 19.45 -4.87
N ASN A 14 -15.58 18.64 -5.73
CA ASN A 14 -15.26 19.05 -7.09
C ASN A 14 -16.49 18.85 -7.99
N HIS A 15 -17.20 19.93 -8.31
CA HIS A 15 -18.44 19.89 -9.10
C HIS A 15 -18.29 19.20 -10.47
N ASN A 16 -17.10 19.20 -11.08
CA ASN A 16 -16.85 18.54 -12.36
C ASN A 16 -16.77 17.00 -12.22
N LEU A 17 -16.38 16.51 -11.04
CA LEU A 17 -16.17 15.07 -10.78
C LEU A 17 -17.23 14.47 -9.86
N ALA A 18 -17.93 15.29 -9.07
CA ALA A 18 -18.86 14.85 -8.04
C ALA A 18 -19.95 13.92 -8.58
N ARG A 19 -20.51 14.23 -9.75
CA ARG A 19 -21.55 13.39 -10.39
C ARG A 19 -20.99 12.01 -10.73
N SER A 20 -19.87 11.95 -11.45
CA SER A 20 -19.24 10.68 -11.85
C SER A 20 -18.80 9.84 -10.66
N ILE A 21 -18.33 10.48 -9.58
CA ILE A 21 -17.93 9.78 -8.34
C ILE A 21 -19.15 9.25 -7.59
N SER A 22 -20.23 10.04 -7.51
CA SER A 22 -21.50 9.63 -6.90
C SER A 22 -22.11 8.44 -7.64
N ASP A 23 -22.19 8.54 -8.98
CA ASP A 23 -22.77 7.49 -9.83
C ASP A 23 -21.98 6.18 -9.72
N ALA A 24 -20.66 6.27 -9.51
CA ALA A 24 -19.80 5.11 -9.30
C ALA A 24 -19.87 4.54 -7.87
N GLY A 25 -20.50 5.21 -6.91
CA GLY A 25 -20.76 4.68 -5.56
C GLY A 25 -19.50 4.39 -4.72
N TRP A 26 -18.43 5.18 -4.88
CA TRP A 26 -17.11 4.88 -4.31
C TRP A 26 -17.12 4.68 -2.79
N SER A 27 -17.85 5.50 -2.04
CA SER A 27 -17.94 5.38 -0.56
C SER A 27 -18.49 4.01 -0.13
N SER A 28 -19.57 3.55 -0.78
CA SER A 28 -20.18 2.25 -0.50
C SER A 28 -19.25 1.11 -0.92
N PHE A 29 -18.60 1.24 -2.07
CA PHE A 29 -17.63 0.25 -2.55
C PHE A 29 -16.49 0.03 -1.55
N PHE A 30 -15.81 1.09 -1.09
CA PHE A 30 -14.72 0.98 -0.13
C PHE A 30 -15.19 0.46 1.23
N THR A 31 -16.39 0.85 1.67
CA THR A 31 -16.99 0.31 2.90
C THR A 31 -17.18 -1.20 2.81
N MET A 32 -17.79 -1.69 1.72
CA MET A 32 -17.99 -3.12 1.50
C MET A 32 -16.66 -3.86 1.37
N LEU A 33 -15.69 -3.29 0.66
CA LEU A 33 -14.37 -3.87 0.48
C LEU A 33 -13.65 -4.06 1.83
N LYS A 34 -13.68 -3.04 2.70
CA LYS A 34 -13.13 -3.10 4.06
C LYS A 34 -13.81 -4.17 4.89
N THR A 35 -15.13 -4.18 4.92
CA THR A 35 -15.92 -5.18 5.65
C THR A 35 -15.61 -6.61 5.19
N LYS A 36 -15.53 -6.84 3.87
CA LYS A 36 -15.25 -8.18 3.32
C LYS A 36 -13.80 -8.62 3.52
N ALA A 37 -12.84 -7.70 3.55
CA ALA A 37 -11.46 -8.03 3.87
C ALA A 37 -11.33 -8.46 5.34
N LEU A 38 -11.93 -7.68 6.25
CA LEU A 38 -11.94 -7.98 7.69
C LEU A 38 -12.63 -9.33 7.97
N SER A 39 -13.77 -9.61 7.33
CA SER A 39 -14.47 -10.89 7.50
C SER A 39 -13.65 -12.10 7.02
N ARG A 40 -12.62 -11.89 6.20
CA ARG A 40 -11.69 -12.92 5.72
C ARG A 40 -10.34 -12.91 6.46
N GLY A 41 -10.22 -12.13 7.54
CA GLY A 41 -8.97 -11.97 8.28
C GLY A 41 -7.86 -11.31 7.45
N LYS A 42 -8.20 -10.49 6.45
CA LYS A 42 -7.23 -9.78 5.61
C LYS A 42 -7.07 -8.34 6.09
N ASN A 43 -5.81 -7.90 6.20
CA ASN A 43 -5.49 -6.52 6.51
C ASN A 43 -5.54 -5.64 5.26
N ILE A 44 -6.05 -4.42 5.43
CA ILE A 44 -6.01 -3.34 4.44
C ILE A 44 -5.05 -2.26 4.96
N ILE A 45 -4.08 -1.90 4.15
CA ILE A 45 -3.12 -0.86 4.41
C ILE A 45 -3.41 0.28 3.44
N GLU A 46 -3.68 1.46 3.98
CA GLU A 46 -3.92 2.67 3.18
C GLU A 46 -2.64 3.49 3.15
N ILE A 47 -2.14 3.82 1.96
CA ILE A 47 -1.02 4.76 1.76
C ILE A 47 -1.54 6.20 1.71
N GLY A 48 -0.66 7.19 1.76
CA GLY A 48 -1.07 8.60 1.82
C GLY A 48 -1.78 9.06 0.54
N THR A 49 -2.82 9.87 0.70
CA THR A 49 -3.62 10.44 -0.42
C THR A 49 -2.76 11.24 -1.42
N PHE A 50 -1.66 11.82 -0.98
CA PHE A 50 -0.79 12.67 -1.79
C PHE A 50 0.51 11.99 -2.23
N ASP A 51 0.65 10.68 -1.96
CA ASP A 51 1.80 9.92 -2.41
C ASP A 51 1.87 9.94 -3.94
N PRO A 52 3.04 10.19 -4.54
CA PRO A 52 3.16 10.35 -5.99
C PRO A 52 3.16 9.00 -6.73
N SER A 53 2.22 8.10 -6.43
CA SER A 53 2.15 6.74 -6.97
C SER A 53 2.21 6.69 -8.50
N SER A 54 1.37 7.49 -9.17
CA SER A 54 1.28 7.55 -10.64
C SER A 54 2.36 8.41 -11.29
N ARG A 55 2.95 9.34 -10.52
CA ARG A 55 3.95 10.32 -10.98
C ARG A 55 5.39 9.88 -10.76
N MET A 56 5.65 9.01 -9.81
CA MET A 56 6.97 8.49 -9.50
C MET A 56 7.33 7.36 -10.44
N CYS A 57 8.50 7.40 -11.06
CA CYS A 57 9.03 6.30 -11.84
C CYS A 57 9.33 5.11 -10.90
N SER A 58 8.67 3.98 -11.14
CA SER A 58 8.97 2.74 -10.39
C SER A 58 10.36 2.15 -10.71
N GLY A 59 11.03 2.59 -11.78
CA GLY A 59 12.40 2.18 -12.08
C GLY A 59 13.45 2.92 -11.24
N CYS A 60 13.35 4.26 -11.18
CA CYS A 60 14.43 5.11 -10.67
C CYS A 60 14.01 6.18 -9.64
N GLY A 61 12.72 6.22 -9.26
CA GLY A 61 12.18 7.17 -8.28
C GLY A 61 11.99 8.61 -8.76
N HIS A 62 12.28 8.92 -10.04
CA HIS A 62 12.07 10.26 -10.58
C HIS A 62 10.57 10.64 -10.59
N ILE A 63 10.23 11.84 -10.11
CA ILE A 63 8.85 12.34 -10.09
C ILE A 63 8.59 13.17 -11.35
N TYR A 64 7.67 12.70 -12.18
CA TYR A 64 7.24 13.33 -13.42
C TYR A 64 5.96 14.15 -13.23
N ALA A 65 5.85 15.28 -13.94
CA ALA A 65 4.66 16.15 -13.92
C ALA A 65 3.56 15.58 -14.84
N LEU A 66 2.97 14.45 -14.44
CA LEU A 66 1.96 13.73 -15.22
C LEU A 66 0.64 14.49 -15.30
N LYS A 67 0.07 14.62 -16.50
CA LYS A 67 -1.30 15.14 -16.70
C LYS A 67 -2.33 14.03 -16.52
N LEU A 68 -3.54 14.39 -16.08
CA LEU A 68 -4.62 13.40 -15.87
C LEU A 68 -5.02 12.65 -17.15
N SER A 69 -4.84 13.27 -18.33
CA SER A 69 -5.10 12.66 -19.64
C SER A 69 -3.99 11.73 -20.13
N GLU A 70 -2.79 11.81 -19.55
CA GLU A 70 -1.66 10.97 -19.94
C GLU A 70 -1.79 9.58 -19.31
N ARG A 71 -1.97 8.56 -20.15
CA ARG A 71 -2.03 7.14 -19.75
C ARG A 71 -0.67 6.46 -19.81
N THR A 72 0.18 6.90 -20.73
CA THR A 72 1.54 6.40 -20.90
C THR A 72 2.52 7.57 -20.88
N TRP A 73 3.68 7.36 -20.27
CA TRP A 73 4.75 8.37 -20.21
C TRP A 73 6.12 7.71 -20.14
N THR A 74 7.13 8.38 -20.68
CA THR A 74 8.53 7.90 -20.63
C THR A 74 9.31 8.69 -19.60
N CYS A 75 9.97 7.98 -18.68
CA CYS A 75 10.76 8.61 -17.65
C CYS A 75 11.98 9.32 -18.26
N PRO A 76 12.18 10.64 -18.04
CA PRO A 76 13.31 11.38 -18.61
C PRO A 76 14.66 11.01 -17.95
N ARG A 77 14.64 10.31 -16.81
CA ARG A 77 15.86 9.93 -16.07
C ARG A 77 16.40 8.56 -16.47
N CYS A 78 15.53 7.56 -16.61
CA CYS A 78 15.95 6.17 -16.89
C CYS A 78 15.39 5.61 -18.20
N ASN A 79 14.69 6.45 -18.98
CA ASN A 79 14.12 6.11 -20.28
C ASN A 79 13.08 4.97 -20.28
N THR A 80 12.63 4.51 -19.11
CA THR A 80 11.57 3.51 -19.01
C THR A 80 10.22 4.11 -19.38
N THR A 81 9.51 3.47 -20.29
CA THR A 81 8.12 3.79 -20.60
C THR A 81 7.19 3.09 -19.61
N HIS A 82 6.25 3.86 -19.06
CA HIS A 82 5.29 3.40 -18.07
C HIS A 82 3.87 3.49 -18.62
N ASP A 83 3.09 2.44 -18.41
CA ASP A 83 1.64 2.57 -18.23
C ASP A 83 1.38 3.14 -16.82
N ARG A 84 0.55 4.18 -16.74
CA ARG A 84 0.33 4.95 -15.52
C ARG A 84 -0.22 4.08 -14.40
N GLU A 85 -1.23 3.28 -14.69
CA GLU A 85 -1.91 2.42 -13.73
C GLU A 85 -0.99 1.29 -13.25
N TRP A 86 -0.27 0.65 -14.17
CA TRP A 86 0.73 -0.37 -13.83
C TRP A 86 1.83 0.20 -12.93
N ASN A 87 2.40 1.34 -13.32
CA ASN A 87 3.43 2.02 -12.53
C ASN A 87 2.92 2.43 -11.14
N ALA A 88 1.70 2.97 -11.07
CA ALA A 88 1.06 3.32 -9.80
C ALA A 88 0.91 2.10 -8.89
N SER A 89 0.49 0.94 -9.43
CA SER A 89 0.34 -0.28 -8.64
C SER A 89 1.65 -0.75 -7.97
N ILE A 90 2.77 -0.64 -8.69
CA ILE A 90 4.10 -0.98 -8.17
C ILE A 90 4.49 -0.04 -7.03
N ASN A 91 4.28 1.27 -7.24
CA ASN A 91 4.61 2.27 -6.22
C ASN A 91 3.70 2.17 -5.00
N ILE A 92 2.40 1.93 -5.18
CA ILE A 92 1.46 1.71 -4.06
C ILE A 92 1.93 0.53 -3.21
N LYS A 93 2.29 -0.59 -3.84
CA LYS A 93 2.84 -1.75 -3.11
C LYS A 93 4.09 -1.37 -2.34
N ARG A 94 5.04 -0.67 -2.96
CA ARG A 94 6.29 -0.25 -2.30
C ARG A 94 6.01 0.68 -1.11
N PHE A 95 5.18 1.70 -1.27
CA PHE A 95 4.81 2.62 -0.21
C PHE A 95 4.13 1.89 0.96
N GLY A 96 3.24 0.95 0.67
CA GLY A 96 2.61 0.13 1.71
C GLY A 96 3.58 -0.76 2.46
N LEU A 97 4.53 -1.42 1.76
CA LEU A 97 5.56 -2.25 2.40
C LEU A 97 6.46 -1.44 3.33
N ILE A 98 6.91 -0.27 2.86
CA ILE A 98 7.68 0.69 3.65
C ILE A 98 6.89 1.12 4.89
N LYS A 99 5.61 1.45 4.71
CA LYS A 99 4.71 1.86 5.82
C LYS A 99 4.53 0.76 6.87
N THR A 100 4.56 -0.51 6.47
CA THR A 100 4.48 -1.65 7.39
C THR A 100 5.83 -2.14 7.93
N GLY A 101 6.94 -1.53 7.51
CA GLY A 101 8.29 -1.95 7.93
C GLY A 101 8.73 -3.31 7.38
N VAL A 102 8.09 -3.80 6.31
CA VAL A 102 8.51 -5.04 5.63
C VAL A 102 9.62 -4.69 4.66
N PRO A 103 10.83 -5.29 4.77
CA PRO A 103 11.93 -5.02 3.85
C PRO A 103 11.53 -5.32 2.40
N THR A 104 11.85 -4.41 1.48
CA THR A 104 11.45 -4.46 0.07
C THR A 104 12.41 -5.25 -0.82
N ASP A 105 13.33 -6.01 -0.27
CA ASP A 105 14.25 -6.81 -1.07
C ASP A 105 13.47 -7.89 -1.81
N SER A 106 13.73 -7.99 -3.10
CA SER A 106 13.10 -8.87 -4.09
C SER A 106 13.35 -10.38 -3.86
N GLY A 107 13.65 -10.78 -2.62
CA GLY A 107 13.70 -12.16 -2.17
C GLY A 107 12.32 -12.61 -1.70
N GLU A 108 11.90 -13.78 -2.16
CA GLU A 108 10.70 -14.47 -1.72
C GLU A 108 10.67 -14.55 -0.18
N LEU A 109 9.72 -13.85 0.45
CA LEU A 109 9.58 -13.84 1.90
C LEU A 109 9.25 -15.25 2.38
N THR A 110 10.18 -15.87 3.09
CA THR A 110 9.90 -17.15 3.75
C THR A 110 9.14 -16.89 5.06
N PRO A 111 8.34 -17.85 5.55
CA PRO A 111 7.53 -17.66 6.76
C PRO A 111 8.33 -17.20 8.00
N VAL A 112 9.63 -17.47 8.05
CA VAL A 112 10.53 -17.13 9.16
C VAL A 112 10.78 -15.63 9.29
N ASP A 113 10.85 -14.90 8.17
CA ASP A 113 11.17 -13.47 8.16
C ASP A 113 10.01 -12.62 8.71
N THR A 114 8.78 -13.10 8.49
CA THR A 114 7.56 -12.44 8.98
C THR A 114 7.42 -12.60 10.50
N VAL A 115 7.74 -13.78 11.04
CA VAL A 115 7.64 -14.09 12.47
C VAL A 115 8.70 -13.33 13.28
N THR A 116 9.91 -13.20 12.75
CA THR A 116 11.01 -12.49 13.44
C THR A 116 10.69 -10.99 13.57
N SER A 117 10.09 -10.40 12.53
CA SER A 117 9.69 -8.99 12.54
C SER A 117 8.55 -8.71 13.53
N THR A 118 7.51 -9.55 13.57
CA THR A 118 6.37 -9.38 14.49
C THR A 118 6.77 -9.58 15.95
N LEU A 119 7.65 -10.54 16.26
CA LEU A 119 8.17 -10.75 17.60
C LEU A 119 8.98 -9.53 18.10
N SER A 120 9.79 -8.95 17.22
CA SER A 120 10.58 -7.75 17.57
C SER A 120 9.72 -6.51 17.84
N LEU A 121 8.55 -6.41 17.19
CA LEU A 121 7.55 -5.36 17.44
C LEU A 121 6.81 -5.59 18.76
N LEU A 122 6.41 -6.83 19.05
CA LEU A 122 5.72 -7.17 20.30
C LEU A 122 6.61 -7.01 21.55
N GLU A 123 7.92 -7.21 21.42
CA GLU A 123 8.90 -6.92 22.49
C GLU A 123 9.05 -5.42 22.75
N LYS A 124 9.05 -4.59 21.70
CA LYS A 124 9.12 -3.12 21.82
C LYS A 124 7.85 -2.52 22.44
N GLU A 125 6.70 -3.14 22.22
CA GLU A 125 5.40 -2.75 22.80
C GLU A 125 5.18 -3.32 24.23
N GLY A 126 6.16 -4.03 24.80
CA GLY A 126 6.12 -4.46 26.21
C GLY A 126 5.07 -5.52 26.57
N ILE A 127 4.57 -6.27 25.59
CA ILE A 127 3.50 -7.25 25.77
C ILE A 127 4.05 -8.53 26.44
N LYS A 128 3.70 -8.76 27.71
CA LYS A 128 4.25 -9.84 28.57
C LYS A 128 3.98 -11.29 28.11
N GLN A 129 3.13 -11.50 27.10
CA GLN A 129 2.75 -12.82 26.59
C GLN A 129 3.87 -13.53 25.79
N VAL A 130 4.93 -12.82 25.36
CA VAL A 130 6.00 -13.37 24.50
C VAL A 130 7.00 -14.25 25.27
N LYS A 131 7.01 -14.18 26.62
CA LYS A 131 8.03 -14.85 27.45
C LYS A 131 7.92 -16.38 27.46
N TRP A 132 6.72 -16.93 27.24
CA TRP A 132 6.45 -18.37 27.27
C TRP A 132 6.95 -19.10 26.01
N LEU A 133 6.94 -18.46 24.84
CA LEU A 133 7.36 -19.06 23.56
C LEU A 133 8.87 -19.31 23.46
N LYS A 134 9.69 -18.60 24.24
CA LYS A 134 11.16 -18.78 24.24
C LYS A 134 11.62 -20.03 25.02
N GLN A 135 10.79 -20.59 25.90
CA GLN A 135 11.18 -21.71 26.76
C GLN A 135 11.01 -23.09 26.10
N GLU A 136 10.20 -23.22 25.05
CA GLU A 136 9.99 -24.49 24.35
C GLU A 136 11.01 -24.75 23.21
N ALA A 137 11.82 -23.75 22.84
CA ALA A 137 12.81 -23.85 21.75
C ALA A 137 14.22 -24.27 22.20
N HIS A 138 14.38 -24.78 23.42
CA HIS A 138 15.66 -25.29 23.94
C HIS A 138 15.64 -26.79 24.33
N VAL A 139 14.59 -27.52 23.93
CA VAL A 139 14.47 -28.97 24.20
C VAL A 139 14.03 -29.78 22.96
N LEU A 140 14.26 -29.27 21.74
CA LEU A 140 14.21 -30.08 20.51
C LEU A 140 15.43 -29.79 19.63
#